data_AF-A0A0S2DSN8-F1
#
_entry.id   AF-A0A0S2DSN8-F1
#
_cell.length_a   1.000
_cell.length_b   1.000
_cell.length_c   1.000
_cell.angle_alpha   90.00
_cell.angle_beta   90.00
_cell.angle_gamma   90.00
#
_symmetry.space_group_name_H-M   'P 1'
#
loop_
_entity.id
_entity.type
_entity.pdbx_description
1 polymer ?
#
loop_
_entity_poly.entity_id
_entity_poly.type
_entity_poly.pdbx_seq_one_letter_code
_entity_poly.pdbx_strand_id
1 'polypeptide(L)'
;MPTLILLMIFGAAAFSFWSAGRAAAERAETVGRDACLKAGVQWLDQSVHAIGLKLIRHESGWLGFERTFRFDYSIDGEDRHVGRLILRGERLIAFSGPVTRAPTQLH
;
A
#
# COMPACT_ATOMS: atom_id res chain seq x y z
N MET A 1 21.07 35.81 -1.79
CA MET A 1 19.86 35.58 -0.98
C MET A 1 18.75 34.69 -1.62
N PRO A 2 18.90 34.02 -2.79
CA PRO A 2 17.87 33.06 -3.24
C PRO A 2 18.06 31.63 -2.67
N THR A 3 19.27 31.31 -2.21
CA THR A 3 19.65 29.96 -1.76
C THR A 3 18.82 29.45 -0.58
N LEU A 4 18.51 30.32 0.40
CA LEU A 4 17.67 29.97 1.56
C LEU A 4 16.24 29.60 1.14
N ILE A 5 15.66 30.36 0.21
CA ILE A 5 14.31 30.09 -0.31
C ILE A 5 14.30 28.74 -1.05
N LEU A 6 15.30 28.48 -1.89
CA LEU A 6 15.42 27.20 -2.59
C LEU A 6 15.56 26.02 -1.63
N LEU A 7 16.34 26.16 -0.55
CA LEU A 7 16.49 25.13 0.48
C LEU A 7 15.17 24.87 1.21
N MET A 8 14.41 25.92 1.54
CA MET A 8 13.10 25.77 2.17
C MET A 8 12.09 25.07 1.26
N ILE A 9 12.04 25.43 -0.02
CA ILE A 9 11.17 24.77 -1.01
C ILE A 9 11.54 23.29 -1.14
N PHE A 10 12.83 22.98 -1.26
CA PHE A 10 13.31 21.61 -1.35
C PHE A 10 13.00 20.80 -0.09
N GLY A 11 13.22 21.39 1.09
CA GLY A 11 12.89 20.77 2.38
C GLY A 11 11.39 20.48 2.52
N ALA A 12 10.53 21.43 2.15
CA ALA A 12 9.08 21.24 2.16
C ALA A 12 8.62 20.17 1.17
N ALA A 13 9.22 20.12 -0.02
CA ALA A 13 8.93 19.09 -1.02
C ALA A 13 9.37 17.69 -0.54
N ALA A 14 10.56 17.58 0.05
CA ALA A 14 11.05 16.31 0.61
C ALA A 14 10.18 15.84 1.79
N PHE A 15 9.82 16.76 2.70
CA PHE A 15 8.97 16.46 3.85
C PHE A 15 7.57 16.01 3.42
N SER A 16 6.94 16.73 2.48
CA SER A 16 5.62 16.37 1.95
C SER A 16 5.64 15.04 1.19
N PHE A 17 6.70 14.75 0.44
CA PHE A 17 6.86 13.46 -0.22
C PHE A 17 6.99 12.31 0.79
N TRP A 18 7.77 12.50 1.86
CA TRP A 18 7.92 11.52 2.93
C TRP A 18 6.60 11.31 3.68
N SER A 19 5.94 12.38 4.12
CA SER A 19 4.68 12.29 4.85
C SER A 19 3.59 11.58 4.03
N ALA A 20 3.50 11.89 2.73
CA ALA A 20 2.59 11.19 1.82
C ALA A 20 2.93 9.70 1.65
N GLY A 21 4.22 9.34 1.69
CA GLY A 21 4.65 7.94 1.68
C GLY A 21 4.25 7.18 2.95
N ARG A 22 4.38 7.83 4.11
CA ARG A 22 3.96 7.29 5.41
C ARG A 22 2.46 7.08 5.49
N ALA A 23 1.67 8.10 5.13
CA ALA A 23 0.21 8.01 5.10
C ALA A 23 -0.29 6.89 4.17
N ALA A 24 0.33 6.74 3.00
CA ALA A 24 0.01 5.64 2.08
C ALA A 24 0.33 4.26 2.69
N ALA A 25 1.47 4.11 3.37
CA ALA A 25 1.83 2.85 4.02
C ALA A 25 0.85 2.46 5.14
N GLU A 26 0.45 3.43 5.97
CA GLU A 26 -0.53 3.21 7.05
C GLU A 26 -1.91 2.84 6.50
N ARG A 27 -2.32 3.49 5.40
CA ARG A 27 -3.55 3.15 4.69
C ARG A 27 -3.50 1.74 4.10
N ALA A 28 -2.38 1.38 3.47
CA ALA A 28 -2.14 0.08 2.88
C ALA A 28 -2.21 -1.04 3.93
N GLU A 29 -1.59 -0.83 5.10
CA GLU A 29 -1.63 -1.77 6.22
C GLU A 29 -3.07 -1.98 6.72
N THR A 30 -3.81 -0.88 6.90
CA THR A 30 -5.20 -0.93 7.35
C THR A 30 -6.09 -1.69 6.36
N VAL A 31 -5.97 -1.38 5.07
CA VAL A 31 -6.74 -2.03 4.00
C VAL A 31 -6.42 -3.51 3.89
N GLY A 32 -5.14 -3.86 3.91
CA GLY A 32 -4.72 -5.26 3.84
C GLY A 32 -5.21 -6.05 5.06
N ARG A 33 -5.01 -5.53 6.27
CA ARG A 33 -5.44 -6.19 7.51
C ARG A 33 -6.94 -6.46 7.49
N ASP A 34 -7.74 -5.45 7.15
CA ASP A 34 -9.19 -5.59 7.03
C ASP A 34 -9.60 -6.64 5.98
N ALA A 35 -8.90 -6.69 4.85
CA ALA A 35 -9.16 -7.70 3.83
C ALA A 35 -8.85 -9.13 4.30
N CYS A 36 -7.76 -9.35 5.03
CA CYS A 36 -7.45 -10.67 5.60
C CYS A 36 -8.44 -11.07 6.69
N LEU A 37 -8.84 -10.13 7.55
CA LEU A 37 -9.90 -10.37 8.53
C LEU A 37 -11.21 -10.78 7.86
N LYS A 38 -11.61 -10.10 6.78
CA LYS A 38 -12.82 -10.42 6.00
C LYS A 38 -12.73 -11.76 5.28
N ALA A 39 -11.54 -12.13 4.80
CA ALA A 39 -11.33 -13.41 4.12
C ALA A 39 -11.12 -14.59 5.09
N GLY A 40 -11.01 -14.34 6.40
CA GLY A 40 -10.76 -15.36 7.41
C GLY A 40 -9.38 -16.00 7.32
N VAL A 41 -8.40 -15.27 6.77
CA VAL A 41 -7.02 -15.74 6.57
C VAL A 41 -6.06 -15.04 7.54
N GLN A 42 -4.95 -15.69 7.85
CA GLN A 42 -3.93 -15.15 8.74
C GLN A 42 -3.05 -14.12 8.03
N TRP A 43 -2.91 -12.95 8.64
CA TRP A 43 -1.97 -11.92 8.21
C TRP A 43 -0.59 -12.19 8.81
N LEU A 44 0.46 -12.40 7.99
CA LEU A 44 1.77 -12.86 8.48
C LEU A 44 2.63 -11.72 9.03
N ASP A 45 2.97 -10.75 8.17
CA ASP A 45 4.07 -9.81 8.47
C ASP A 45 3.63 -8.60 9.31
N GLN A 46 2.35 -8.55 9.72
CA GLN A 46 1.68 -7.42 10.39
C GLN A 46 1.92 -6.03 9.77
N SER A 47 2.48 -6.01 8.56
CA SER A 47 2.96 -4.84 7.86
C SER A 47 2.87 -5.04 6.35
N VAL A 48 3.02 -3.93 5.62
CA VAL A 48 3.05 -3.90 4.16
C VAL A 48 4.43 -3.44 3.70
N HIS A 49 4.93 -4.06 2.63
CA HIS A 49 6.19 -3.68 2.01
C HIS A 49 5.93 -2.86 0.76
N ALA A 50 6.49 -1.64 0.71
CA ALA A 50 6.50 -0.85 -0.51
C ALA A 50 7.45 -1.50 -1.53
N ILE A 51 6.93 -1.94 -2.67
CA ILE A 51 7.68 -2.63 -3.72
C ILE A 51 7.81 -1.84 -5.01
N GLY A 52 7.17 -0.67 -5.10
CA GLY A 52 7.28 0.18 -6.27
C GLY A 52 6.70 1.58 -6.06
N LEU A 53 7.32 2.56 -6.70
CA LEU A 53 6.85 3.93 -6.81
C LEU A 53 6.86 4.33 -8.28
N LYS A 54 5.74 4.81 -8.79
CA LYS A 54 5.60 5.31 -10.15
C LYS A 54 5.10 6.75 -10.12
N LEU A 55 5.74 7.60 -10.91
CA LEU A 55 5.20 8.92 -11.22
C LEU A 55 4.16 8.76 -12.32
N ILE A 56 2.95 9.19 -12.05
CA ILE A 56 1.84 9.12 -12.99
C ILE A 56 1.25 10.52 -13.17
N ARG A 57 0.57 10.72 -14.30
CA ARG A 57 -0.23 11.92 -14.50
C ARG A 57 -1.68 11.57 -14.17
N HIS A 58 -2.26 12.30 -13.21
CA HIS A 58 -3.67 12.15 -12.90
C HIS A 58 -4.52 12.73 -14.03
N GLU A 59 -5.78 12.28 -14.10
CA GLU A 59 -6.79 12.82 -15.02
C GLU A 59 -7.03 14.33 -14.80
N SER A 60 -6.74 14.83 -13.60
CA SER A 60 -6.76 16.26 -13.28
C SER A 60 -5.63 17.07 -13.94
N GLY A 61 -4.71 16.42 -14.66
CA GLY A 61 -3.56 17.05 -15.31
C GLY A 61 -2.33 17.24 -14.41
N TRP A 62 -2.47 17.01 -13.10
CA TRP A 62 -1.36 17.11 -12.13
C TRP A 62 -0.54 15.82 -12.07
N LEU A 63 0.76 15.95 -11.74
CA LEU A 63 1.61 14.82 -11.43
C LEU A 63 1.23 14.25 -10.06
N GLY A 64 1.17 12.92 -9.96
CA GLY A 64 0.91 12.21 -8.73
C GLY A 64 1.79 10.96 -8.62
N PHE A 65 1.75 10.36 -7.44
CA PHE A 65 2.55 9.19 -7.12
C PHE A 65 1.66 7.98 -6.90
N GLU A 66 1.96 6.91 -7.64
CA GLU A 66 1.38 5.60 -7.45
C GLU A 66 2.38 4.72 -6.69
N ARG A 67 1.94 4.17 -5.56
CA ARG A 67 2.74 3.31 -4.68
C ARG A 67 2.15 1.91 -4.69
N THR A 68 2.98 0.94 -5.04
CA THR A 68 2.61 -0.48 -4.98
C THR A 68 3.12 -1.07 -3.69
N PHE A 69 2.23 -1.71 -2.95
CA PHE A 69 2.53 -2.42 -1.72
C PHE A 69 2.24 -3.91 -1.87
N ARG A 70 3.01 -4.70 -1.15
CA ARG A 70 2.88 -6.14 -1.02
C ARG A 70 2.68 -6.50 0.45
N PHE A 71 1.86 -7.50 0.71
CA PHE A 71 1.76 -8.12 2.02
C PHE A 71 1.65 -9.63 1.85
N ASP A 72 2.02 -10.37 2.89
CA ASP A 72 1.94 -11.82 2.88
C ASP A 72 0.88 -12.31 3.87
N TYR A 73 0.14 -13.34 3.48
CA TYR A 73 -0.95 -13.93 4.24
C TYR A 73 -0.97 -15.46 4.06
N SER A 74 -1.61 -16.18 4.98
CA SER A 74 -1.73 -17.63 4.95
C SER A 74 -3.18 -18.05 5.16
N ILE A 75 -3.64 -19.05 4.42
CA ILE A 75 -5.00 -19.57 4.54
C ILE A 75 -5.10 -20.52 5.74
N ASP A 76 -4.19 -21.49 5.83
CA ASP A 76 -4.21 -22.55 6.85
C ASP A 76 -3.01 -22.50 7.83
N GLY A 77 -2.13 -21.51 7.71
CA GLY A 77 -0.95 -21.31 8.56
C GLY A 77 0.34 -21.94 8.01
N GLU A 78 0.23 -22.87 7.06
CA GLU A 78 1.38 -23.53 6.42
C GLU A 78 1.74 -22.89 5.06
N ASP A 79 0.72 -22.39 4.33
CA ASP A 79 0.92 -21.78 3.02
C ASP A 79 1.27 -20.29 3.11
N ARG A 80 2.12 -19.79 2.20
CA ARG A 80 2.42 -18.35 2.08
C ARG A 80 1.90 -17.82 0.76
N HIS A 81 0.86 -17.00 0.85
CA HIS A 81 0.32 -16.27 -0.27
C HIS A 81 0.69 -14.79 -0.20
N VAL A 82 0.64 -14.15 -1.36
CA VAL A 82 1.03 -12.76 -1.52
C VAL A 82 -0.18 -11.95 -1.97
N GLY A 83 -0.51 -10.94 -1.18
CA GLY A 83 -1.44 -9.89 -1.54
C GLY A 83 -0.70 -8.68 -2.09
N ARG A 84 -1.36 -7.96 -2.99
CA ARG A 84 -0.82 -6.72 -3.56
C ARG A 84 -1.90 -5.67 -3.62
N LEU A 85 -1.49 -4.44 -3.35
CA LEU A 85 -2.37 -3.29 -3.42
C LEU A 85 -1.63 -2.10 -4.01
N ILE A 86 -2.37 -1.26 -4.73
CA ILE A 86 -1.84 -0.08 -5.41
C ILE A 86 -2.60 1.13 -4.90
N LEU A 87 -1.86 2.09 -4.34
CA LEU A 87 -2.39 3.37 -3.86
C LEU A 87 -1.92 4.52 -4.74
N ARG A 88 -2.82 5.45 -5.06
CA ARG A 88 -2.48 6.78 -5.59
C ARG A 88 -2.74 7.80 -4.49
N GLY A 89 -1.68 8.35 -3.91
CA GLY A 89 -1.77 9.04 -2.62
C GLY A 89 -2.32 8.08 -1.55
N GLU A 90 -3.47 8.41 -0.97
CA GLU A 90 -4.18 7.56 0.00
C GLU A 90 -5.33 6.75 -0.62
N ARG A 91 -5.60 6.92 -1.92
CA ARG A 91 -6.71 6.25 -2.60
C ARG A 91 -6.28 4.89 -3.10
N LEU A 92 -7.03 3.85 -2.73
CA LEU A 92 -6.88 2.51 -3.29
C LEU A 92 -7.37 2.47 -4.74
N ILE A 93 -6.51 2.02 -5.65
CA ILE A 93 -6.79 1.93 -7.09
C ILE A 93 -6.92 0.49 -7.54
N ALA A 94 -6.06 -0.39 -7.01
CA ALA A 94 -6.13 -1.81 -7.29
C ALA A 94 -5.82 -2.59 -6.02
N PHE A 95 -6.48 -3.74 -5.88
CA PHE A 95 -6.31 -4.64 -4.76
C PHE A 95 -6.45 -6.07 -5.28
N SER A 96 -5.50 -6.93 -4.95
CA SER A 96 -5.46 -8.32 -5.39
C SER A 96 -5.10 -9.24 -4.22
N GLY A 97 -5.88 -10.31 -4.04
CA GLY A 97 -5.89 -11.11 -2.82
C GLY A 97 -6.57 -10.36 -1.66
N PRO A 98 -6.67 -10.94 -0.45
CA PRO A 98 -6.41 -12.34 -0.15
C PRO A 98 -7.49 -13.26 -0.74
N VAL A 99 -7.10 -14.45 -1.18
CA VAL A 99 -8.05 -15.47 -1.62
C VAL A 99 -8.76 -16.01 -0.38
N THR A 100 -10.08 -16.04 -0.39
CA THR A 100 -10.89 -16.60 0.70
C THR A 100 -10.60 -18.10 0.85
N ARG A 101 -10.56 -18.58 2.09
CA ARG A 101 -10.54 -20.02 2.36
C ARG A 101 -11.73 -20.68 1.68
N ALA A 102 -11.49 -21.55 0.70
CA ALA A 102 -12.55 -22.38 0.14
C ALA A 102 -13.15 -23.20 1.29
N PRO A 103 -14.48 -23.29 1.44
CA PRO A 103 -15.06 -24.12 2.49
C PRO A 103 -14.59 -25.55 2.25
N THR A 104 -13.82 -26.09 3.20
CA THR A 104 -13.41 -27.48 3.24
C THR A 104 -14.65 -28.33 2.99
N GLN A 105 -14.75 -28.96 1.82
CA GLN A 105 -15.77 -29.95 1.53
C GLN A 105 -15.47 -31.14 2.45
N LEU A 106 -16.11 -31.14 3.62
CA LEU A 106 -16.18 -32.31 4.50
C LEU A 106 -16.91 -33.40 3.71
N HIS A 107 -16.19 -34.47 3.37
CA HIS A 107 -16.70 -35.67 2.71
C HIS A 107 -16.76 -36.83 3.68
#